data_AF-A0A7Y5WTR5-F1
#
_entry.id   AF-A0A7Y5WTR5-F1
#
_cell.length_a   1.000
_cell.length_b   1.000
_cell.length_c   1.000
_cell.angle_alpha   90.00
_cell.angle_beta   90.00
_cell.angle_gamma   90.00
#
_symmetry.space_group_name_H-M   'P 1'
#
loop_
_entity.id
_entity.type
_entity.pdbx_description
1 polymer ?
#
loop_
_entity_poly.entity_id
_entity_poly.type
_entity_poly.pdbx_seq_one_letter_code
_entity_poly.pdbx_strand_id
1 'polypeptide(L)'
;MPALRERVEVAGDVLTFADTEPIQALQAMMEHRPPLIVLERLFAATPRGAALINRIKSDPQLSMCEVRVMSHTGDYTRQVVKPMPQPAHAATAAAGAGSP
;
A
#
# COMPACT_ATOMS: atom_id res chain seq x y z
N MET A 1 3.86 3.49 -15.70
CA MET A 1 4.56 2.33 -15.08
C MET A 1 3.72 1.06 -15.25
N PRO A 2 3.82 0.33 -16.39
CA PRO A 2 2.97 -0.85 -16.63
C PRO A 2 3.38 -2.08 -15.80
N ALA A 3 4.69 -2.37 -15.69
CA ALA A 3 5.15 -3.65 -15.14
C ALA A 3 4.98 -3.80 -13.61
N LEU A 4 4.79 -2.71 -12.87
CA LEU A 4 4.46 -2.79 -11.44
C LEU A 4 3.01 -3.23 -11.22
N ARG A 5 2.09 -2.85 -12.12
CA ARG A 5 0.66 -3.16 -12.00
C ARG A 5 0.38 -4.64 -12.25
N GLU A 6 1.17 -5.26 -13.12
CA GLU A 6 1.01 -6.66 -13.53
C GLU A 6 1.48 -7.66 -12.45
N ARG A 7 2.38 -7.24 -11.56
CA ARG A 7 2.94 -8.08 -10.48
C ARG A 7 2.18 -8.02 -9.17
N VAL A 8 1.17 -7.16 -9.06
CA VAL A 8 0.36 -7.05 -7.86
C VAL A 8 -1.05 -7.52 -8.21
N GLU A 9 -1.42 -8.72 -7.73
CA GLU A 9 -2.82 -9.14 -7.67
C GLU A 9 -3.55 -8.25 -6.65
N VAL A 10 -3.92 -7.04 -7.07
CA VAL A 10 -4.77 -6.13 -6.28
C VAL A 10 -6.21 -6.38 -6.70
N ALA A 11 -7.02 -6.95 -5.81
CA ALA A 11 -8.46 -6.84 -5.92
C ALA A 11 -8.86 -5.40 -5.54
N GLY A 12 -8.91 -4.48 -6.51
CA GLY A 12 -9.34 -3.10 -6.29
C GLY A 12 -8.67 -2.05 -7.19
N ASP A 13 -9.00 -0.78 -6.93
CA ASP A 13 -8.45 0.36 -7.65
C ASP A 13 -6.98 0.62 -7.32
N VAL A 14 -6.13 0.66 -8.35
CA VAL A 14 -4.70 0.94 -8.23
C VAL A 14 -4.43 2.38 -8.65
N LEU A 15 -4.14 3.23 -7.68
CA LEU A 15 -3.65 4.59 -7.92
C LEU A 15 -2.13 4.55 -8.16
N THR A 16 -1.70 5.08 -9.30
CA THR A 16 -0.28 5.14 -9.68
C THR A 16 0.16 6.59 -9.75
N PHE A 17 1.24 6.93 -9.05
CA PHE A 17 1.82 8.27 -9.04
C PHE A 17 3.25 8.22 -9.60
N ALA A 18 3.67 9.29 -10.26
CA ALA A 18 5.06 9.43 -10.70
C ALA A 18 5.97 9.87 -9.54
N ASP A 19 7.27 9.57 -9.64
CA ASP A 19 8.30 9.96 -8.66
C ASP A 19 8.42 11.50 -8.47
N THR A 20 7.85 12.26 -9.42
CA THR A 20 7.75 13.72 -9.40
C THR A 20 6.59 14.24 -8.56
N GLU A 21 5.67 13.39 -8.13
CA GLU A 21 4.40 13.77 -7.49
C GLU A 21 4.18 13.15 -6.09
N PRO A 22 5.19 13.15 -5.19
CA PRO A 22 5.08 12.51 -3.88
C PRO A 22 4.02 13.15 -2.96
N ILE A 23 3.73 14.44 -3.15
CA ILE A 23 2.74 15.18 -2.35
C ILE A 23 1.33 14.71 -2.70
N GLN A 24 1.02 14.57 -4.00
CA GLN A 24 -0.27 14.06 -4.45
C GLN A 24 -0.46 12.61 -4.01
N ALA A 25 0.59 11.79 -4.11
CA ALA A 25 0.59 10.42 -3.62
C ALA A 25 0.24 10.36 -2.12
N LEU A 26 0.86 11.23 -1.30
CA LEU A 26 0.56 11.30 0.13
C LEU A 26 -0.90 11.70 0.39
N GLN A 27 -1.43 12.70 -0.31
CA GLN A 27 -2.83 13.11 -0.14
C GLN A 27 -3.79 11.98 -0.47
N ALA A 28 -3.56 11.26 -1.57
CA ALA A 28 -4.37 10.09 -1.92
C ALA A 28 -4.26 8.97 -0.87
N MET A 29 -3.07 8.73 -0.31
CA MET A 29 -2.90 7.76 0.79
C MET A 29 -3.71 8.17 2.03
N MET A 30 -3.73 9.45 2.38
CA MET A 30 -4.48 9.96 3.54
C MET A 30 -6.00 9.92 3.34
N GLU A 31 -6.46 10.19 2.12
CA GLU A 31 -7.88 10.18 1.75
C GLU A 31 -8.42 8.75 1.67
N HIS A 32 -7.77 7.89 0.90
CA HIS A 32 -8.25 6.54 0.62
C HIS A 32 -7.85 5.50 1.66
N ARG A 33 -6.81 5.79 2.47
CA ARG A 33 -6.24 4.88 3.47
C ARG A 33 -6.10 3.45 2.95
N PRO A 34 -5.35 3.25 1.86
CA PRO A 34 -5.26 1.96 1.21
C PRO A 34 -4.61 0.93 2.16
N PRO A 35 -5.03 -0.35 2.11
CA PRO A 35 -4.44 -1.40 2.94
C PRO A 35 -2.99 -1.69 2.56
N LEU A 36 -2.59 -1.40 1.31
CA LEU A 36 -1.25 -1.64 0.78
C LEU A 36 -0.75 -0.43 -0.01
N ILE A 37 0.46 0.01 0.32
CA ILE A 37 1.23 1.04 -0.38
C ILE A 37 2.49 0.39 -0.94
N VAL A 38 2.67 0.46 -2.26
CA VAL A 38 3.86 -0.07 -2.93
C VAL A 38 4.74 1.07 -3.40
N LEU A 39 6.03 1.00 -3.08
CA LEU A 39 7.04 1.96 -3.51
C LEU A 39 8.12 1.25 -4.35
N GLU A 40 8.59 1.92 -5.39
CA GLU A 40 9.69 1.40 -6.20
C GLU A 40 11.03 1.52 -5.42
N ARG A 41 11.94 0.56 -5.59
CA ARG A 41 13.20 0.47 -4.85
C ARG A 41 14.15 1.63 -5.09
N LEU A 42 14.39 2.00 -6.36
CA LEU A 42 15.25 3.13 -6.71
C LEU A 42 14.66 4.43 -6.14
N PHE A 43 13.35 4.62 -6.23
CA PHE A 43 12.68 5.77 -5.62
C PHE A 43 12.85 5.77 -4.08
N ALA A 44 12.61 4.64 -3.42
CA ALA A 44 12.75 4.49 -1.97
C ALA A 44 14.20 4.71 -1.48
N ALA A 45 15.19 4.50 -2.34
CA ALA A 45 16.60 4.78 -2.06
C ALA A 45 16.96 6.28 -2.16
N THR A 46 16.08 7.12 -2.69
CA THR A 46 16.30 8.58 -2.75
C THR A 46 15.95 9.27 -1.43
N PRO A 47 16.51 10.46 -1.14
CA PRO A 47 16.09 11.28 0.01
C PRO A 47 14.60 11.59 0.02
N ARG A 48 13.99 11.78 -1.16
CA ARG A 48 12.56 12.05 -1.33
C ARG A 48 11.71 10.83 -0.94
N GLY A 49 12.08 9.64 -1.42
CA GLY A 49 11.39 8.39 -1.06
C GLY A 49 11.53 8.07 0.43
N ALA A 50 12.72 8.26 1.00
CA ALA A 50 12.95 8.10 2.43
C ALA A 50 12.09 9.06 3.27
N ALA A 51 11.95 10.32 2.84
CA ALA A 51 11.08 11.29 3.50
C ALA A 51 9.60 10.87 3.45
N LEU A 52 9.12 10.34 2.31
CA LEU A 52 7.76 9.82 2.18
C LEU A 52 7.52 8.64 3.12
N ILE A 53 8.45 7.67 3.18
CA ILE A 53 8.36 6.52 4.09
C ILE A 53 8.33 6.97 5.55
N ASN A 54 9.19 7.92 5.92
CA ASN A 54 9.21 8.46 7.28
C ASN A 54 7.90 9.18 7.61
N ARG A 55 7.32 9.93 6.66
CA ARG A 55 6.03 10.59 6.87
C ARG A 55 4.90 9.58 7.07
N ILE A 56 4.84 8.51 6.27
CA ILE A 56 3.86 7.43 6.44
C ILE A 56 4.02 6.78 7.81
N LYS A 57 5.26 6.50 8.24
CA LYS A 57 5.56 5.93 9.55
C LYS A 57 5.18 6.82 10.72
N SER A 58 5.33 8.13 10.58
CA SER A 58 5.04 9.09 11.63
C SER A 58 3.56 9.47 11.70
N ASP A 59 2.77 9.13 10.69
CA ASP A 59 1.34 9.47 10.64
C ASP A 59 0.47 8.36 11.25
N PRO A 60 -0.24 8.60 12.37
CA PRO A 60 -1.10 7.61 12.99
C PRO A 60 -2.24 7.15 12.09
N GLN A 61 -2.72 7.97 11.16
CA GLN A 61 -3.83 7.62 10.28
C GLN A 61 -3.43 6.57 9.23
N LEU A 62 -2.14 6.48 8.93
CA LEU A 62 -1.55 5.52 8.00
C LEU A 62 -0.92 4.31 8.70
N SER A 63 -1.04 4.21 10.03
CA SER A 63 -0.50 3.10 10.82
C SER A 63 -1.13 1.74 10.48
N MET A 64 -2.32 1.76 9.88
CA MET A 64 -3.08 0.58 9.42
C MET A 64 -2.63 0.13 8.02
N CYS A 65 -1.85 0.95 7.31
CA CYS A 65 -1.39 0.66 5.95
C CYS A 65 -0.14 -0.22 5.97
N GLU A 66 -0.10 -1.25 5.13
CA GLU A 66 1.14 -1.94 4.80
C GLU A 66 1.97 -1.11 3.81
N VAL A 67 3.27 -0.96 4.05
CA VAL A 67 4.16 -0.32 3.07
C VAL A 67 5.21 -1.32 2.63
N ARG A 68 5.26 -1.57 1.31
CA ARG A 68 6.16 -2.53 0.67
C ARG A 68 7.00 -1.87 -0.42
N VAL A 69 8.32 -2.04 -0.34
CA VAL A 69 9.26 -1.59 -1.36
C VAL A 69 9.53 -2.74 -2.32
N MET A 70 9.40 -2.53 -3.63
CA MET A 70 9.58 -3.55 -4.66
C MET A 70 10.52 -3.06 -5.77
N SER A 71 11.33 -3.96 -6.33
CA SER A 71 12.11 -3.65 -7.54
C SER A 71 11.31 -3.90 -8.81
N HIS A 72 11.57 -3.09 -9.83
CA HIS A 72 11.02 -3.31 -11.17
C HIS A 72 11.59 -4.56 -11.86
N THR A 73 12.90 -4.81 -11.66
CA THR A 73 13.70 -5.73 -12.48
C THR A 73 14.10 -7.03 -11.79
N GLY A 74 13.62 -7.29 -10.57
CA GLY A 74 13.97 -8.51 -9.83
C GLY A 74 13.07 -8.75 -8.64
N ASP A 75 13.22 -9.89 -7.99
CA ASP A 75 12.33 -10.36 -6.90
C ASP A 75 12.60 -9.72 -5.54
N TYR A 76 13.18 -8.52 -5.53
CA TYR A 76 13.44 -7.80 -4.30
C TYR A 76 12.15 -7.17 -3.78
N THR A 77 11.68 -7.68 -2.63
CA THR A 77 10.58 -7.11 -1.86
C THR A 77 11.03 -6.86 -0.42
N ARG A 78 10.78 -5.65 0.09
CA ARG A 78 11.05 -5.28 1.48
C ARG A 78 9.83 -4.63 2.12
N GLN A 79 9.28 -5.25 3.16
CA GLN A 79 8.26 -4.63 3.98
C GLN A 79 8.91 -3.61 4.92
N VAL A 80 8.43 -2.37 4.92
CA VAL A 80 9.01 -1.27 5.73
C VAL A 80 8.07 -0.75 6.81
N VAL A 81 6.77 -0.98 6.63
CA VAL A 81 5.73 -0.81 7.65
C VAL A 81 4.91 -2.08 7.66
N LYS A 82 4.83 -2.71 8.84
CA LYS A 82 3.91 -3.80 9.09
C LYS A 82 2.61 -3.21 9.63
N PRO A 83 1.46 -3.45 8.99
CA PRO A 83 0.19 -2.96 9.51
C PRO A 83 -0.01 -3.55 10.91
N MET A 84 -0.45 -2.72 11.85
CA MET A 84 -0.94 -3.24 13.12
C MET A 84 -2.14 -4.15 12.79
N PRO A 85 -2.23 -5.37 13.34
CA PRO A 85 -3.38 -6.23 13.09
C PRO A 85 -4.60 -5.54 13.70
N GLN A 86 -5.35 -4.82 12.86
CA GLN A 86 -6.71 -4.46 13.16
C GLN A 86 -7.47 -5.79 13.17
N PRO A 87 -8.12 -6.19 14.27
CA PRO A 87 -8.94 -7.40 14.27
C PRO A 87 -9.88 -7.26 13.09
N ALA A 88 -9.72 -8.17 12.14
CA ALA A 88 -10.45 -8.18 10.89
C ALA A 88 -11.91 -7.87 11.19
N HIS A 89 -12.49 -6.91 10.47
CA HIS A 89 -13.93 -6.95 10.27
C HIS A 89 -14.21 -8.35 9.73
N ALA A 90 -14.71 -9.20 10.64
CA ALA A 90 -15.20 -10.52 10.33
C ALA A 90 -16.27 -10.28 9.26
N ALA A 91 -15.89 -10.56 8.01
CA ALA A 91 -16.81 -10.57 6.91
C ALA A 91 -17.94 -11.51 7.32
N THR A 92 -19.09 -10.90 7.54
CA THR A 92 -20.35 -11.52 7.88
C THR A 92 -20.75 -12.43 6.74
N ALA A 93 -20.29 -13.68 6.76
CA ALA A 93 -20.87 -14.76 6.00
C ALA A 93 -21.95 -15.43 6.87
N ALA A 94 -23.07 -14.73 7.03
CA ALA A 94 -24.30 -15.30 7.55
C ALA A 94 -25.46 -14.85 6.65
N ALA A 95 -25.95 -15.76 5.81
CA ALA A 95 -27.36 -16.21 5.78
C ALA A 95 -27.87 -16.60 4.38
N GLY A 96 -28.46 -17.80 4.34
CA GLY A 96 -29.43 -18.27 3.34
C GLY A 96 -28.93 -19.47 2.54
N ALA A 97 -29.57 -20.64 2.49
CA ALA A 97 -30.80 -21.21 3.05
C ALA A 97 -30.66 -22.75 2.82
N GLY A 98 -31.09 -23.67 3.66
CA GLY A 98 -32.46 -23.94 4.10
C GLY A 98 -32.75 -25.43 3.84
N SER A 99 -32.96 -26.22 4.91
CA SER A 99 -33.58 -27.55 4.87
C SER A 99 -35.09 -27.42 4.57
N PRO A 100 -35.80 -28.48 4.13
CA PRO A 100 -36.23 -29.56 5.03
C PRO A 100 -35.75 -30.97 4.61
#